data_AF-A0A139RFS9-F1
#
_entry.id   AF-A0A139RFS9-F1
#
_cell.length_a   1.000
_cell.length_b   1.000
_cell.length_c   1.000
_cell.angle_alpha   90.00
_cell.angle_beta   90.00
_cell.angle_gamma   90.00
#
_symmetry.space_group_name_H-M   'P 1'
#
loop_
_entity.id
_entity.type
_entity.pdbx_description
1 polymer ?
#
loop_
_entity_poly.entity_id
_entity_poly.type
_entity_poly.pdbx_seq_one_letter_code
_entity_poly.pdbx_strand_id
1 'polypeptide(L)'
;MNWEYLEDTDQFIKPDCLVYSFKNYSSRTDKYGFQRDFKIYEADKVQDTPELEQLTKTDSGNQKQIHYNPTWNCFKELLKQTLHSEEGSQIYAKRKN
;
A
#
# COMPACT_ATOMS: atom_id res chain seq x y z
N MET A 1 -11.89 -1.75 -4.61
CA MET A 1 -11.48 -0.50 -3.94
C MET A 1 -10.14 -0.12 -4.55
N ASN A 2 -10.14 0.79 -5.52
CA ASN A 2 -8.94 1.09 -6.31
C ASN A 2 -8.34 2.36 -5.75
N TRP A 3 -7.22 2.23 -5.04
CA TRP A 3 -6.42 3.36 -4.61
C TRP A 3 -5.50 3.68 -5.79
N GLU A 4 -5.45 4.94 -6.18
CA GLU A 4 -4.56 5.39 -7.24
C GLU A 4 -3.25 5.85 -6.63
N TYR A 5 -2.12 5.40 -7.19
CA TYR A 5 -0.80 5.85 -6.77
C TYR A 5 -0.26 6.81 -7.81
N LEU A 6 -0.01 8.04 -7.40
CA LEU A 6 0.62 9.06 -8.22
C LEU A 6 2.13 9.03 -7.98
N GLU A 7 2.85 8.48 -8.95
CA GLU A 7 4.32 8.35 -8.90
C GLU A 7 5.01 9.73 -8.87
N ASP A 8 4.50 10.70 -9.64
CA ASP A 8 5.10 12.04 -9.77
C ASP A 8 5.16 12.81 -8.45
N THR A 9 4.16 12.62 -7.59
CA THR A 9 4.02 13.34 -6.32
C THR A 9 4.29 12.45 -5.10
N ASP A 10 4.56 11.16 -5.29
CA ASP A 10 4.63 10.13 -4.23
C ASP A 10 3.41 10.20 -3.29
N GLN A 11 2.21 10.06 -3.87
CA GLN A 11 0.93 10.19 -3.17
C GLN A 11 -0.04 9.06 -3.50
N PHE A 12 -0.92 8.74 -2.55
CA PHE A 12 -2.07 7.87 -2.78
C PHE A 12 -3.37 8.67 -2.77
N ILE A 13 -4.22 8.42 -3.77
CA ILE A 13 -5.58 8.98 -3.85
C ILE A 13 -6.58 7.86 -3.56
N LYS A 14 -7.41 8.08 -2.54
CA LYS A 14 -8.55 7.22 -2.22
C LYS A 14 -9.74 7.57 -3.14
N PRO A 15 -10.65 6.63 -3.45
CA PRO A 15 -11.86 6.92 -4.23
C PRO A 15 -12.71 8.10 -3.74
N ASP A 16 -12.65 8.43 -2.45
CA ASP A 16 -13.35 9.57 -1.85
C ASP A 16 -12.57 10.90 -2.04
N CYS A 17 -11.66 10.96 -3.02
CA CYS A 17 -10.74 12.06 -3.31
C CYS A 17 -9.78 12.46 -2.17
N LEU A 18 -9.62 11.61 -1.17
CA LEU A 18 -8.68 11.85 -0.07
C LEU A 18 -7.25 11.56 -0.49
N VAL A 19 -6.38 12.55 -0.31
CA VAL A 19 -4.95 12.48 -0.62
C VAL A 19 -4.17 12.03 0.62
N TYR A 20 -3.26 11.09 0.41
CA TYR A 20 -2.32 10.59 1.40
C TYR A 20 -0.91 10.87 0.92
N SER A 21 -0.23 11.77 1.62
CA SER A 21 1.13 12.20 1.29
C SER A 21 2.18 11.41 2.07
N PHE A 22 3.37 11.27 1.48
CA PHE A 22 4.49 10.66 2.18
C PHE A 22 4.80 11.40 3.48
N LYS A 23 4.87 10.64 4.58
CA LYS A 23 5.18 11.16 5.91
C LYS A 23 6.60 10.85 6.32
N ASN A 24 6.96 9.56 6.38
CA ASN A 24 8.29 9.11 6.79
C ASN A 24 8.52 7.64 6.44
N TYR A 25 9.77 7.19 6.65
CA TYR A 25 10.11 5.77 6.68
C TYR A 25 9.91 5.20 8.08
N SER A 26 9.51 3.93 8.16
CA SER A 26 9.41 3.19 9.41
C SER A 26 9.93 1.76 9.21
N SER A 27 10.80 1.32 10.10
CA SER A 27 11.28 -0.06 10.13
C SER A 27 10.60 -0.82 11.28
N ARG A 28 10.18 -2.06 11.03
CA ARG A 28 9.59 -2.93 12.05
C ARG A 28 10.23 -4.31 11.98
N THR A 29 10.65 -4.81 13.13
CA THR A 29 11.15 -6.17 13.28
C THR A 29 10.01 -7.03 13.80
N ASP A 30 9.74 -8.16 13.14
CA ASP A 30 8.74 -9.10 13.61
C ASP A 30 9.28 -10.02 14.72
N LYS A 31 8.39 -10.85 15.28
CA LYS A 31 8.72 -11.79 16.35
C LYS A 31 9.77 -12.85 15.96
N TYR A 32 10.05 -13.02 14.66
CA TYR A 32 11.05 -13.95 14.15
C TYR A 32 12.38 -13.24 13.81
N GLY A 33 12.51 -11.94 14.12
CA GLY A 33 13.72 -11.17 13.87
C GLY A 33 13.83 -10.62 12.45
N PHE A 34 12.81 -10.77 11.61
CA PHE A 34 12.85 -10.24 10.25
C PHE A 34 12.45 -8.76 10.23
N GLN A 35 13.39 -7.91 9.77
CA GLN A 35 13.17 -6.47 9.63
C GLN A 35 12.49 -6.14 8.29
N ARG A 36 11.48 -5.28 8.35
CA ARG A 36 10.79 -4.75 7.17
C ARG A 36 10.77 -3.24 7.22
N ASP A 37 11.07 -2.63 6.08
CA ASP A 37 10.98 -1.20 5.87
C ASP A 37 9.66 -0.83 5.19
N PHE A 38 9.05 0.23 5.68
CA PHE A 38 7.77 0.75 5.21
C PHE A 38 7.92 2.23 4.86
N LYS A 39 7.30 2.64 3.76
CA LYS A 39 6.92 4.04 3.53
C LYS A 39 5.58 4.28 4.21
N ILE A 40 5.51 5.28 5.08
CA ILE A 40 4.28 5.70 5.74
C ILE A 40 3.70 6.88 4.97
N TYR A 41 2.44 6.75 4.59
CA TYR A 41 1.65 7.85 4.02
C TYR A 41 0.57 8.22 5.02
N GLU A 42 0.32 9.52 5.19
CA GLU A 42 -0.68 10.04 6.12
C GLU A 42 -1.66 10.92 5.36
N ALA A 43 -2.93 10.86 5.76
CA ALA A 43 -3.95 11.74 5.21
C ALA A 43 -3.59 13.22 5.51
N ASP A 44 -3.76 14.08 4.51
CA ASP A 44 -3.41 15.49 4.66
C ASP A 44 -4.26 16.17 5.76
N LYS A 45 -3.62 17.07 6.53
CA LYS A 45 -4.25 17.72 7.69
C LYS A 45 -5.33 18.73 7.31
N VAL A 46 -5.15 19.40 6.18
CA VAL A 46 -6.09 20.41 5.67
C VAL A 46 -6.91 19.72 4.60
N GLN A 47 -8.22 19.68 4.82
CA GLN A 47 -9.18 19.15 3.87
C GLN A 47 -10.17 20.25 3.51
N ASP A 48 -10.71 20.19 2.30
CA ASP A 48 -11.62 21.23 1.80
C ASP A 48 -12.94 21.30 2.58
N THR A 49 -13.35 20.20 3.22
CA THR A 49 -14.61 20.13 3.96
C THR A 49 -14.47 19.44 5.33
N PRO A 50 -15.34 19.78 6.31
CA PRO A 50 -15.37 19.11 7.62
C PRO A 50 -15.69 17.61 7.54
N GLU A 51 -16.48 17.20 6.54
CA GLU A 51 -16.81 15.79 6.29
C GLU A 51 -15.57 15.00 5.89
N LEU A 52 -14.74 15.56 5.01
CA LEU A 52 -13.46 14.97 4.64
C LEU A 52 -12.49 14.92 5.83
N GLU A 53 -12.48 15.94 6.69
CA GLU A 53 -11.66 15.95 7.91
C GLU A 53 -12.05 14.83 8.91
N GLN A 54 -13.33 14.47 9.00
CA GLN A 54 -13.74 13.30 9.78
C GLN A 54 -13.30 12.00 9.10
N LEU A 55 -13.38 11.93 7.77
CA LEU A 55 -12.96 10.75 7.02
C LEU A 55 -11.45 10.53 7.06
N THR A 56 -10.62 11.56 7.25
CA THR A 56 -9.16 11.41 7.39
C THR A 56 -8.73 10.92 8.77
N LYS A 57 -9.58 11.00 9.79
CA LYS A 57 -9.25 10.58 11.16
C LYS A 57 -9.69 9.15 11.46
N THR A 58 -8.95 8.49 12.36
CA THR A 58 -9.33 7.24 13.01
C THR A 58 -10.36 7.53 14.11
N ASP A 59 -11.04 6.50 14.63
CA ASP A 59 -11.99 6.65 15.75
C ASP A 59 -11.34 7.26 17.01
N SER A 60 -10.01 7.10 17.14
CA SER A 60 -9.19 7.70 18.19
C SER A 60 -8.74 9.14 17.90
N GLY A 61 -9.12 9.73 16.77
CA GLY A 61 -8.83 11.11 16.39
C GLY A 61 -7.48 11.34 15.69
N ASN A 62 -6.68 10.30 15.46
CA ASN A 62 -5.41 10.41 14.75
C ASN A 62 -5.62 10.41 13.24
N GLN A 63 -4.71 11.02 12.49
CA GLN A 63 -4.76 10.93 11.02
C GLN A 63 -4.54 9.48 10.57
N LYS A 64 -5.34 9.04 9.59
CA LYS A 64 -5.23 7.71 8.99
C LYS A 64 -3.90 7.59 8.26
N GLN A 65 -3.31 6.41 8.36
CA GLN A 65 -2.03 6.10 7.72
C GLN A 65 -2.11 4.85 6.86
N ILE A 66 -1.33 4.84 5.80
CA ILE A 66 -1.06 3.67 4.95
C ILE A 66 0.39 3.25 5.21
N HIS A 67 0.60 1.95 5.36
CA HIS A 67 1.92 1.35 5.49
C HIS A 67 2.25 0.63 4.18
N TYR A 68 3.04 1.27 3.33
CA TYR A 68 3.45 0.73 2.05
C TYR A 68 4.77 -0.02 2.18
N ASN A 69 4.79 -1.31 1.82
CA ASN A 69 6.00 -2.11 1.81
C ASN A 69 6.47 -2.31 0.35
N PRO A 70 7.47 -1.54 -0.13
CA PRO A 70 7.93 -1.61 -1.51
C PRO A 70 8.52 -2.98 -1.85
N THR A 71 9.32 -3.54 -0.94
CA THR A 71 9.99 -4.84 -1.12
C THR A 71 8.96 -5.97 -1.32
N TRP A 72 7.91 -5.98 -0.51
CA TRP A 72 6.84 -6.97 -0.61
C TRP A 72 6.07 -6.86 -1.93
N ASN A 73 5.78 -5.65 -2.39
CA ASN A 73 5.10 -5.45 -3.67
C ASN A 73 5.97 -5.86 -4.85
N CYS A 74 7.27 -5.56 -4.82
CA CYS A 74 8.22 -6.04 -5.82
C CYS A 74 8.20 -7.58 -5.91
N PHE A 75 8.29 -8.29 -4.78
CA PHE A 75 8.21 -9.75 -4.77
C PHE A 75 6.87 -10.29 -5.29
N LYS A 76 5.75 -9.64 -4.96
CA LYS A 76 4.44 -10.02 -5.49
C LYS A 76 4.37 -9.91 -7.01
N GLU A 77 4.85 -8.80 -7.58
CA GLU A 77 4.86 -8.60 -9.03
C GLU A 77 5.79 -9.60 -9.73
N LEU A 78 6.98 -9.86 -9.16
CA LEU A 78 7.89 -10.89 -9.66
C LEU A 78 7.23 -12.29 -9.66
N LEU A 79 6.57 -12.67 -8.56
CA LEU A 79 5.84 -13.94 -8.47
C LEU A 79 4.70 -14.01 -9.47
N LYS A 80 3.95 -12.93 -9.65
CA LYS A 80 2.85 -12.85 -10.63
C LYS A 80 3.38 -13.03 -12.06
N GLN A 81 4.44 -12.32 -12.44
CA GLN A 81 5.10 -12.49 -13.73
C GLN A 81 5.58 -13.93 -13.94
N THR A 82 6.17 -14.53 -12.91
CA THR A 82 6.67 -15.91 -12.96
C THR A 82 5.52 -16.91 -13.14
N LEU A 83 4.43 -16.76 -12.39
CA LEU A 83 3.24 -17.60 -12.50
C LEU A 83 2.56 -17.51 -13.87
N HIS A 84 2.53 -16.32 -14.47
CA HIS A 84 1.94 -16.08 -15.79
C HIS A 84 2.90 -16.31 -16.95
N SER A 85 4.15 -16.69 -16.68
CA SER A 85 5.06 -17.15 -17.73
C SER A 85 4.54 -18.45 -18.36
N GLU A 86 5.02 -18.77 -19.57
CA GLU A 86 4.63 -19.99 -20.26
C GLU A 86 4.96 -21.24 -19.44
N GLU A 87 6.19 -21.34 -18.91
CA GLU A 87 6.63 -22.43 -18.06
C GLU A 87 5.83 -22.49 -16.74
N GLY A 88 5.65 -21.35 -16.07
CA GLY A 88 4.89 -21.28 -14.82
C GLY A 88 3.44 -21.69 -14.99
N SER A 89 2.81 -21.24 -16.07
CA SER A 89 1.43 -21.59 -16.43
C SER A 89 1.29 -23.09 -16.74
N GLN A 90 2.24 -23.67 -17.48
CA GLN A 90 2.27 -25.11 -17.78
C GLN A 90 2.41 -25.96 -16.51
N ILE A 91 3.30 -25.58 -15.60
CA ILE A 91 3.48 -26.27 -14.30
C ILE A 91 2.22 -26.15 -13.46
N TYR A 92 1.62 -24.96 -13.39
CA TYR A 92 0.39 -24.72 -12.62
C TYR A 92 -0.81 -25.49 -13.19
N ALA A 93 -0.94 -25.60 -14.51
CA ALA A 93 -2.00 -26.38 -15.16
C ALA A 93 -1.98 -27.86 -14.74
N LYS A 94 -0.80 -28.47 -14.58
CA LYS A 94 -0.64 -29.86 -14.11
C LYS A 94 -1.13 -30.07 -12.67
N ARG A 95 -1.26 -29.00 -11.87
CA ARG A 95 -1.73 -29.05 -10.48
C ARG A 95 -3.26 -29.01 -10.35
N LYS A 96 -3.98 -28.61 -11.40
CA LYS A 96 -5.45 -28.52 -11.41
C LYS A 96 -6.16 -29.84 -11.77
N ASN A 97 -5.42 -30.95 -11.88
CA ASN A 97 -5.97 -32.28 -12.09
C ASN A 97 -6.68 -32.81 -10.85
#